data_AF-M0LKE1-F1
#
_entry.id   AF-M0LKE1-F1
#
_cell.length_a   1.000
_cell.length_b   1.000
_cell.length_c   1.000
_cell.angle_alpha   90.00
_cell.angle_beta   90.00
_cell.angle_gamma   90.00
#
_symmetry.space_group_name_H-M   'P 1'
#
loop_
_entity.id
_entity.type
_entity.pdbx_description
1 polymer ?
#
loop_
_entity_poly.entity_id
_entity_poly.type
_entity_poly.pdbx_seq_one_letter_code
_entity_poly.pdbx_strand_id
1 'polypeptide(L)'
;MSGQRRTRTACDGCDRTVPEAEATTVTMPGGERVTCCPECAEHARAVTDRADDRSAPLDSARTRSGSRTRTTPSSPDSGGSEPRSGDSSNAGRTGTSSARSGSSTRVTESTGNSSIDHQRATCDGCAQSVPETDLETLMVTDGTTLSCCRSCAIEAAKRDDVFRPGGVDRDSGSGPDSSTRTETGTTNASDVSSSRSDSSDDGIDGTGSSLTDDCDSDRDRDRDRTRNRCTQCRDAVAVERYRVTTIDGRTEWLCPACKDEAEENGILESVAMRTTRAREVLGVGDDATLEEIHEAYRVQVKRAHPDRRSGSRSAFQLVTDAYERLREAEDDA
;
A
#
# COMPACT_ATOMS: atom_id res chain seq x y z
N MET A 1 57.90 -2.36 -15.70
CA MET A 1 56.62 -1.65 -15.96
C MET A 1 55.68 -1.97 -14.81
N SER A 2 55.66 -1.13 -13.78
CA SER A 2 54.77 -1.32 -12.63
C SER A 2 53.35 -0.97 -13.05
N GLY A 3 52.53 -1.98 -13.35
CA GLY A 3 51.12 -1.81 -13.64
C GLY A 3 50.40 -1.32 -12.37
N GLN A 4 50.16 -0.01 -12.29
CA GLN A 4 49.33 0.58 -11.25
C GLN A 4 47.93 -0.05 -11.35
N ARG A 5 47.59 -0.90 -10.38
CA ARG A 5 46.22 -1.40 -10.21
C ARG A 5 45.35 -0.18 -9.97
N ARG A 6 44.54 0.18 -10.96
CA ARG A 6 43.53 1.23 -10.82
C ARG A 6 42.52 0.76 -9.78
N THR A 7 42.58 1.35 -8.60
CA THR A 7 41.57 1.17 -7.56
C THR A 7 40.23 1.67 -8.09
N ARG A 8 39.17 0.92 -7.81
CA ARG A 8 37.80 1.25 -8.20
C ARG A 8 36.94 1.27 -6.94
N THR A 9 35.99 2.19 -6.90
CA THR A 9 35.08 2.41 -5.77
C THR A 9 33.64 2.42 -6.29
N ALA A 10 32.68 1.94 -5.49
CA ALA A 10 31.27 2.01 -5.85
C ALA A 10 30.75 3.45 -5.66
N CYS A 11 29.92 3.91 -6.59
CA CYS A 11 29.21 5.18 -6.48
C CYS A 11 27.98 5.01 -5.58
N ASP A 12 27.86 5.79 -4.50
CA ASP A 12 26.74 5.71 -3.55
C ASP A 12 25.37 6.11 -4.16
N GLY A 13 25.39 6.80 -5.31
CA GLY A 13 24.16 7.29 -5.96
C GLY A 13 23.57 6.35 -7.03
N CYS A 14 24.37 5.47 -7.63
CA CYS A 14 23.91 4.57 -8.70
C CYS A 14 24.58 3.20 -8.73
N ASP A 15 25.35 2.85 -7.70
CA ASP A 15 26.09 1.59 -7.50
C ASP A 15 27.11 1.22 -8.59
N ARG A 16 27.28 2.06 -9.62
CA ARG A 16 28.28 1.85 -10.68
C ARG A 16 29.69 1.97 -10.08
N THR A 17 30.57 1.05 -10.46
CA THR A 17 31.98 1.10 -10.06
C THR A 17 32.72 2.13 -10.90
N VAL A 18 33.32 3.13 -10.26
CA VAL A 18 34.12 4.18 -10.90
C VAL A 18 35.59 4.08 -10.51
N PRO A 19 36.52 4.52 -11.37
CA PRO A 19 37.92 4.68 -10.98
C PRO A 19 38.01 5.65 -9.78
N GLU A 20 38.83 5.33 -8.77
CA GLU A 20 38.96 6.18 -7.59
C GLU A 20 39.41 7.62 -7.94
N ALA A 21 40.19 7.77 -9.02
CA ALA A 21 40.61 9.07 -9.55
C ALA A 21 39.48 9.93 -10.15
N GLU A 22 38.34 9.32 -10.49
CA GLU A 22 37.16 10.00 -11.05
C GLU A 22 36.02 10.14 -10.01
N ALA A 23 36.14 9.47 -8.87
CA ALA A 23 35.17 9.54 -7.80
C ALA A 23 35.24 10.91 -7.10
N THR A 24 34.09 11.55 -6.92
CA THR A 24 33.97 12.84 -6.24
C THR A 24 33.23 12.66 -4.93
N THR A 25 33.86 13.06 -3.82
CA THR A 25 33.20 13.08 -2.52
C THR A 25 32.38 14.37 -2.34
N VAL A 26 31.08 14.25 -2.07
CA VAL A 26 30.16 15.35 -1.81
C VAL A 26 29.71 15.29 -0.34
N THR A 27 29.62 16.44 0.34
CA THR A 27 29.12 16.53 1.71
C THR A 27 27.64 16.91 1.67
N MET A 28 26.78 16.07 2.22
CA MET A 28 25.34 16.26 2.32
C MET A 28 25.01 17.27 3.45
N PRO A 29 23.79 17.84 3.49
CA PRO A 29 23.40 18.85 4.49
C PRO A 29 23.47 18.35 5.94
N GLY A 30 23.39 17.03 6.16
CA GLY A 30 23.57 16.40 7.48
C GLY A 30 25.03 16.17 7.88
N GLY A 31 26.01 16.63 7.08
CA GLY A 31 27.44 16.40 7.31
C GLY A 31 27.97 15.05 6.83
N GLU A 32 27.09 14.17 6.33
CA GLU A 32 27.47 12.88 5.73
C GLU A 32 28.24 13.09 4.43
N ARG A 33 29.29 12.30 4.20
CA ARG A 33 30.12 12.37 2.99
C ARG A 33 29.84 11.16 2.11
N VAL A 34 29.38 11.41 0.90
CA VAL A 34 29.07 10.37 -0.12
C VAL A 34 30.06 10.43 -1.27
N THR A 35 30.44 9.28 -1.80
CA THR A 35 31.34 9.12 -2.94
C THR A 35 30.54 8.86 -4.21
N CYS A 36 30.54 9.81 -5.13
CA CYS A 36 29.73 9.78 -6.33
C CYS A 36 30.58 9.74 -7.61
N CYS A 37 30.02 9.14 -8.67
CA CYS A 37 30.51 9.37 -10.03
C CYS A 37 30.26 10.83 -10.45
N PRO A 38 30.91 11.35 -11.51
CA PRO A 38 30.74 12.74 -11.95
C PRO A 38 29.28 13.14 -12.22
N GLU A 39 28.48 12.25 -12.81
CA GLU A 39 27.06 12.49 -13.09
C GLU A 39 26.23 12.61 -11.80
N CYS A 40 26.44 11.70 -10.84
CA CYS A 40 25.74 11.73 -9.55
C CYS A 40 26.20 12.90 -8.67
N ALA A 41 27.46 13.35 -8.79
CA ALA A 41 27.99 14.47 -8.02
C ALA A 41 27.28 15.79 -8.36
N GLU A 42 26.91 16.02 -9.61
CA GLU A 42 26.11 17.20 -10.00
C GLU A 42 24.72 17.16 -9.35
N HIS A 43 24.10 15.98 -9.31
CA HIS A 43 22.79 15.82 -8.70
C HIS A 43 22.84 16.01 -7.18
N ALA A 44 23.85 15.42 -6.52
CA ALA A 44 24.06 15.56 -5.07
C ALA A 44 24.26 17.03 -4.67
N ARG A 45 25.03 17.81 -5.44
CA ARG A 45 25.22 19.25 -5.21
C ARG A 45 23.93 20.05 -5.41
N ALA A 46 23.15 19.73 -6.43
CA ALA A 46 21.85 20.40 -6.64
C ALA A 46 20.86 20.11 -5.49
N VAL A 47 20.99 18.98 -4.79
CA VAL A 47 20.20 18.68 -3.60
C VAL A 47 20.71 19.46 -2.38
N THR A 48 22.03 19.58 -2.20
CA THR A 48 22.60 20.38 -1.10
C THR A 48 22.17 21.84 -1.19
N ASP A 49 22.27 22.44 -2.38
CA ASP A 49 21.93 23.86 -2.58
C ASP A 49 20.46 24.16 -2.22
N ARG A 50 19.53 23.25 -2.55
CA ARG A 50 18.10 23.39 -2.20
C ARG A 50 17.82 23.21 -0.71
N ALA A 51 18.64 22.44 -0.02
CA ALA A 51 18.49 22.22 1.42
C ALA A 51 18.99 23.42 2.22
N ASP A 52 20.06 24.08 1.75
CA ASP A 52 20.58 25.31 2.37
C ASP A 52 19.57 26.47 2.24
N ASP A 53 18.91 26.64 1.08
CA ASP A 53 17.85 27.65 0.88
C ASP A 53 16.66 27.46 1.82
N ARG A 54 16.31 26.21 2.16
CA ARG A 54 15.24 25.89 3.13
C ARG A 54 15.65 26.05 4.59
N SER A 55 16.95 26.01 4.86
CA SER A 55 17.52 26.11 6.21
C SER A 55 17.83 27.55 6.61
N ALA A 56 17.67 28.51 5.69
CA ALA A 56 17.69 29.93 6.03
C ALA A 56 16.59 30.21 7.08
N PRO A 57 16.95 30.66 8.30
CA PRO A 57 15.96 30.97 9.32
C PRO A 57 15.04 32.07 8.79
N LEU A 58 13.73 31.85 8.84
CA LEU A 58 12.68 32.82 8.48
C LEU A 58 12.63 34.05 9.42
N ASP A 59 13.76 34.44 10.01
CA ASP A 59 13.86 35.40 11.11
C ASP A 59 14.29 36.80 10.64
N SER A 60 13.73 37.29 9.53
CA SER A 60 13.99 38.67 9.07
C SER A 60 12.80 39.40 8.42
N ALA A 61 11.60 38.83 8.37
CA ALA A 61 10.42 39.56 7.90
C ALA A 61 9.71 40.32 9.03
N ARG A 62 10.45 41.14 9.78
CA ARG A 62 9.87 42.13 10.69
C ARG A 62 10.65 43.44 10.68
N THR A 63 10.79 44.08 9.52
CA THR A 63 10.96 45.54 9.47
C THR A 63 10.40 46.17 8.18
N ARG A 64 9.57 47.21 8.41
CA ARG A 64 9.18 48.33 7.53
C ARG A 64 8.19 48.03 6.39
N SER A 65 6.90 48.38 6.55
CA SER A 65 6.36 49.76 6.47
C SER A 65 6.68 50.43 5.14
N GLY A 66 5.70 50.39 4.22
CA GLY A 66 5.75 51.02 2.91
C GLY A 66 4.33 51.23 2.37
N SER A 67 3.60 52.12 3.03
CA SER A 67 2.26 52.59 2.72
C SER A 67 2.08 52.97 1.24
N ARG A 68 1.13 52.36 0.53
CA ARG A 68 0.44 52.99 -0.60
C ARG A 68 -1.04 52.68 -0.56
N THR A 69 -1.78 53.70 -0.14
CA THR A 69 -3.22 53.89 -0.22
C THR A 69 -3.70 53.70 -1.66
N ARG A 70 -4.70 52.83 -1.86
CA ARG A 70 -5.59 52.95 -3.01
C ARG A 70 -7.03 52.75 -2.57
N THR A 71 -7.69 53.89 -2.51
CA THR A 71 -9.11 54.16 -2.31
C THR A 71 -9.97 53.34 -3.27
N THR A 72 -10.96 52.62 -2.74
CA THR A 72 -12.17 52.21 -3.46
C THR A 72 -13.39 52.54 -2.60
N PRO A 73 -14.46 53.11 -3.19
CA PRO A 73 -15.62 53.57 -2.45
C PRO A 73 -16.66 52.46 -2.18
N SER A 74 -17.12 52.50 -0.94
CA SER A 74 -18.43 52.18 -0.38
C SER A 74 -19.55 51.63 -1.28
N SER A 75 -20.17 50.54 -0.80
CA SER A 75 -21.64 50.42 -0.74
C SER A 75 -22.05 49.55 0.46
N PRO A 76 -23.23 49.79 1.07
CA PRO A 76 -23.48 49.45 2.47
C PRO A 76 -24.46 48.28 2.71
N ASP A 77 -24.40 47.81 3.95
CA ASP A 77 -25.46 47.25 4.80
C ASP A 77 -26.27 46.03 4.35
N SER A 78 -26.02 44.91 5.05
CA SER A 78 -26.96 44.12 5.88
C SER A 78 -26.29 42.76 6.10
N GLY A 79 -26.03 42.22 7.29
CA GLY A 79 -26.58 42.41 8.62
C GLY A 79 -26.62 41.01 9.26
N GLY A 80 -26.03 40.85 10.44
CA GLY A 80 -26.46 39.80 11.38
C GLY A 80 -25.55 38.58 11.58
N SER A 81 -24.91 38.59 12.76
CA SER A 81 -24.81 37.48 13.72
C SER A 81 -23.52 36.66 13.77
N GLU A 82 -22.67 37.07 14.71
CA GLU A 82 -21.62 36.28 15.37
C GLU A 82 -22.19 35.01 16.05
N PRO A 83 -21.33 34.00 16.34
CA PRO A 83 -20.89 33.91 17.73
C PRO A 83 -19.41 33.56 17.94
N ARG A 84 -18.81 34.32 18.85
CA ARG A 84 -18.09 33.88 20.06
C ARG A 84 -16.94 32.88 19.93
N SER A 85 -15.75 33.48 19.92
CA SER A 85 -14.53 33.14 20.69
C SER A 85 -14.64 31.94 21.64
N GLY A 86 -13.92 30.87 21.30
CA GLY A 86 -13.48 29.81 22.21
C GLY A 86 -11.96 29.84 22.30
N ASP A 87 -11.47 30.51 23.34
CA ASP A 87 -10.08 30.56 23.77
C ASP A 87 -9.70 29.20 24.36
N SER A 88 -8.77 28.48 23.72
CA SER A 88 -8.17 27.27 24.29
C SER A 88 -6.66 27.37 24.18
N SER A 89 -6.12 27.98 25.23
CA SER A 89 -4.75 27.81 25.68
C SER A 89 -4.44 26.31 25.84
N ASN A 90 -3.39 25.81 25.18
CA ASN A 90 -2.69 24.64 25.69
C ASN A 90 -1.20 24.92 25.82
N ALA A 91 -0.78 25.04 27.07
CA ALA A 91 0.57 25.30 27.50
C ALA A 91 1.38 24.00 27.45
N GLY A 92 2.59 24.12 26.89
CA GLY A 92 3.83 23.51 27.35
C GLY A 92 3.81 22.12 27.96
N ARG A 93 4.41 21.16 27.25
CA ARG A 93 5.22 20.11 27.87
C ARG A 93 6.52 19.90 27.11
N THR A 94 7.53 20.67 27.54
CA THR A 94 8.94 20.33 27.40
C THR A 94 9.24 19.14 28.33
N GLY A 95 9.52 17.98 27.74
CA GLY A 95 10.06 16.81 28.42
C GLY A 95 11.49 16.58 28.00
N THR A 96 12.43 17.00 28.85
CA THR A 96 13.87 16.81 28.73
C THR A 96 14.28 15.37 29.03
N SER A 97 15.26 14.88 28.27
CA SER A 97 16.40 14.05 28.68
C SER A 97 16.15 12.68 29.32
N SER A 98 16.69 11.64 28.67
CA SER A 98 17.52 10.63 29.35
C SER A 98 18.51 9.98 28.38
N ALA A 99 19.78 10.34 28.59
CA ALA A 99 20.95 9.60 28.15
C ALA A 99 21.10 8.30 28.97
N ARG A 100 21.89 7.35 28.42
CA ARG A 100 22.44 6.08 28.97
C ARG A 100 21.99 4.89 28.09
N SER A 101 22.81 3.93 27.68
CA SER A 101 24.13 3.42 28.05
C SER A 101 24.63 2.63 26.83
N GLY A 102 25.91 2.58 26.50
CA GLY A 102 26.86 1.69 27.19
C GLY A 102 27.02 0.39 26.41
N SER A 103 28.11 0.35 25.66
CA SER A 103 28.88 -0.79 25.18
C SER A 103 28.67 -2.11 25.93
N SER A 104 28.51 -3.22 25.21
CA SER A 104 29.15 -4.47 25.62
C SER A 104 29.26 -5.46 24.45
N THR A 105 30.41 -5.44 23.80
CA THR A 105 30.98 -6.62 23.15
C THR A 105 31.08 -7.74 24.19
N ARG A 106 30.34 -8.83 24.00
CA ARG A 106 30.64 -10.12 24.63
C ARG A 106 31.07 -11.08 23.54
N VAL A 107 32.37 -11.32 23.53
CA VAL A 107 32.98 -12.55 23.05
C VAL A 107 32.51 -13.64 24.01
N THR A 108 31.69 -14.57 23.54
CA THR A 108 31.48 -15.84 24.24
C THR A 108 32.21 -16.92 23.47
N GLU A 109 33.27 -17.38 24.12
CA GLU A 109 34.07 -18.53 23.76
C GLU A 109 33.20 -19.78 23.61
N SER A 110 33.48 -20.49 22.51
CA SER A 110 33.06 -21.84 22.22
C SER A 110 33.32 -22.79 23.39
N THR A 111 32.24 -23.39 23.91
CA THR A 111 32.33 -24.67 24.62
C THR A 111 31.50 -25.67 23.83
N GLY A 112 32.18 -26.71 23.34
CA GLY A 112 31.66 -27.66 22.36
C GLY A 112 30.42 -28.41 22.82
N ASN A 113 29.38 -28.30 22.00
CA ASN A 113 28.29 -29.27 21.85
C ASN A 113 28.25 -29.69 20.38
N SER A 114 29.30 -30.38 19.93
CA SER A 114 29.43 -30.89 18.56
C SER A 114 28.60 -32.17 18.40
N SER A 115 27.28 -32.06 18.41
CA SER A 115 26.39 -33.13 17.99
C SER A 115 24.99 -32.59 17.84
N ILE A 116 24.46 -32.57 16.61
CA ILE A 116 23.13 -32.07 16.24
C ILE A 116 23.09 -30.54 15.98
N ASP A 117 24.11 -29.97 15.35
CA ASP A 117 23.85 -28.87 14.42
C ASP A 117 22.98 -29.46 13.31
N HIS A 118 21.66 -29.30 13.43
CA HIS A 118 20.74 -29.55 12.33
C HIS A 118 21.30 -28.82 11.12
N GLN A 119 21.66 -29.56 10.08
CA GLN A 119 22.25 -29.02 8.86
C GLN A 119 21.32 -27.89 8.40
N ARG A 120 21.81 -26.66 8.55
CA ARG A 120 21.10 -25.46 8.10
C ARG A 120 21.52 -25.23 6.67
N ALA A 121 20.54 -25.22 5.77
CA ALA A 121 20.74 -24.90 4.37
C ALA A 121 20.12 -23.53 4.07
N THR A 122 20.62 -22.88 3.03
CA THR A 122 20.15 -21.55 2.62
C THR A 122 18.93 -21.72 1.72
N CYS A 123 17.83 -21.07 2.06
CA CYS A 123 16.64 -21.04 1.21
C CYS A 123 16.91 -20.22 -0.07
N ASP A 124 16.64 -20.78 -1.25
CA ASP A 124 16.87 -20.11 -2.54
C ASP A 124 15.98 -18.87 -2.75
N GLY A 125 14.80 -18.82 -2.13
CA GLY A 125 13.88 -17.68 -2.21
C GLY A 125 14.29 -16.45 -1.37
N CYS A 126 14.48 -16.63 -0.06
CA CYS A 126 14.76 -15.51 0.87
C CYS A 126 16.22 -15.41 1.33
N ALA A 127 17.11 -16.32 0.90
CA ALA A 127 18.51 -16.42 1.30
C ALA A 127 18.76 -16.59 2.82
N GLN A 128 17.73 -16.92 3.61
CA GLN A 128 17.88 -17.18 5.05
C GLN A 128 18.33 -18.62 5.32
N SER A 129 19.09 -18.82 6.41
CA SER A 129 19.55 -20.14 6.86
C SER A 129 18.45 -20.85 7.65
N VAL A 130 17.84 -21.84 7.02
CA VAL A 130 16.72 -22.63 7.55
C VAL A 130 17.15 -24.09 7.79
N PRO A 131 16.52 -24.81 8.73
CA PRO A 131 16.78 -26.24 8.89
C PRO A 131 16.48 -26.99 7.59
N GLU A 132 17.31 -27.96 7.20
CA GLU A 132 17.05 -28.79 6.01
C GLU A 132 15.69 -29.51 6.05
N THR A 133 15.15 -29.80 7.23
CA THR A 133 13.81 -30.38 7.41
C THR A 133 12.68 -29.45 7.00
N ASP A 134 12.94 -28.15 6.95
CA ASP A 134 11.95 -27.11 6.64
C ASP A 134 12.06 -26.59 5.20
N LEU A 135 12.98 -27.18 4.41
CA LEU A 135 13.12 -26.90 3.00
C LEU A 135 12.24 -27.84 2.18
N GLU A 136 11.41 -27.24 1.33
CA GLU A 136 10.64 -27.92 0.30
C GLU A 136 11.36 -27.78 -1.05
N THR A 137 11.50 -28.91 -1.75
CA THR A 137 12.07 -28.93 -3.10
C THR A 137 10.99 -28.61 -4.14
N LEU A 138 11.26 -27.62 -4.99
CA LEU A 138 10.39 -27.20 -6.09
C LEU A 138 11.10 -27.40 -7.43
N MET A 139 10.37 -27.75 -8.48
CA MET A 139 10.89 -27.82 -9.83
C MET A 139 10.29 -26.72 -10.68
N VAL A 140 11.16 -25.92 -11.29
CA VAL A 140 10.78 -24.93 -12.31
C VAL A 140 10.67 -25.64 -13.67
N THR A 141 9.84 -25.12 -14.57
CA THR A 141 9.62 -25.68 -15.92
C THR A 141 10.87 -25.82 -16.78
N ASP A 142 11.94 -25.07 -16.48
CA ASP A 142 13.25 -25.17 -17.12
C ASP A 142 14.08 -26.37 -16.62
N GLY A 143 13.56 -27.13 -15.64
CA GLY A 143 14.23 -28.26 -14.98
C GLY A 143 15.10 -27.85 -13.78
N THR A 144 15.16 -26.56 -13.44
CA THR A 144 15.89 -26.08 -12.26
C THR A 144 15.18 -26.53 -10.99
N THR A 145 15.93 -27.10 -10.05
CA THR A 145 15.42 -27.54 -8.76
C THR A 145 15.79 -26.51 -7.70
N LEU A 146 14.79 -25.96 -7.00
CA LEU A 146 14.96 -24.97 -5.94
C LEU A 146 14.65 -25.58 -4.57
N SER A 147 15.43 -25.22 -3.55
CA SER A 147 15.19 -25.57 -2.15
C SER A 147 14.70 -24.33 -1.40
N CYS A 148 13.39 -24.26 -1.17
CA CYS A 148 12.74 -23.09 -0.58
C CYS A 148 12.15 -23.40 0.79
N CYS A 149 12.18 -22.46 1.72
CA CYS A 149 11.41 -22.58 2.96
C CYS A 149 9.90 -22.57 2.66
N ARG A 150 9.09 -23.07 3.59
CA ARG A 150 7.63 -23.23 3.39
C ARG A 150 6.90 -21.96 2.93
N SER A 151 7.26 -20.78 3.45
CA SER A 151 6.65 -19.51 3.02
C SER A 151 7.02 -19.18 1.56
N CYS A 152 8.30 -19.26 1.20
CA CYS A 152 8.74 -19.05 -0.18
C CYS A 152 8.14 -20.09 -1.13
N ALA A 153 7.92 -21.33 -0.67
CA ALA A 153 7.32 -22.37 -1.48
C ALA A 153 5.83 -22.14 -1.77
N ILE A 154 5.08 -21.57 -0.82
CA ILE A 154 3.68 -21.17 -1.03
C ILE A 154 3.59 -20.04 -2.05
N GLU A 155 4.46 -19.03 -1.94
CA GLU A 155 4.48 -17.91 -2.89
C GLU A 155 4.94 -18.34 -4.28
N ALA A 156 5.98 -19.19 -4.37
CA ALA A 156 6.47 -19.71 -5.64
C ALA A 156 5.44 -20.57 -6.36
N ALA A 157 4.65 -21.36 -5.63
CA ALA A 157 3.58 -22.21 -6.19
C ALA A 157 2.40 -21.42 -6.78
N LYS A 158 2.30 -20.11 -6.54
CA LYS A 158 1.31 -19.24 -7.20
C LYS A 158 1.69 -18.90 -8.65
N ARG A 159 2.94 -19.16 -9.05
CA ARG A 159 3.40 -18.94 -10.41
C ARG A 159 3.23 -20.21 -11.23
N ASP A 160 2.76 -20.07 -12.48
CA ASP A 160 2.43 -21.21 -13.35
C ASP A 160 3.67 -22.00 -13.84
N ASP A 161 4.88 -21.53 -13.56
CA ASP A 161 6.15 -22.13 -13.99
C ASP A 161 6.81 -23.01 -12.93
N VAL A 162 6.18 -23.23 -11.77
CA VAL A 162 6.75 -23.98 -10.64
C VAL A 162 5.80 -25.09 -10.17
N PHE A 163 6.29 -26.33 -10.10
CA PHE A 163 5.51 -27.49 -9.66
C PHE A 163 6.23 -28.26 -8.54
N ARG A 164 5.45 -28.91 -7.67
CA ARG A 164 5.97 -29.75 -6.58
C ARG A 164 6.26 -31.16 -7.10
N PRO A 165 7.53 -31.61 -7.15
CA PRO A 165 7.85 -32.98 -7.54
C PRO A 165 7.38 -33.94 -6.42
N GLY A 166 6.26 -34.63 -6.62
CA GLY A 166 5.80 -35.67 -5.69
C GLY A 166 4.31 -35.71 -5.38
N GLY A 167 3.51 -34.75 -5.88
CA GLY A 167 2.06 -34.87 -5.89
C GLY A 167 1.60 -35.83 -7.00
N VAL A 168 1.83 -37.14 -6.83
CA VAL A 168 1.07 -38.13 -7.60
C VAL A 168 -0.34 -38.16 -7.01
N ASP A 169 -1.13 -37.15 -7.34
CA ASP A 169 -2.58 -37.30 -7.37
C ASP A 169 -2.87 -38.36 -8.45
N ARG A 170 -2.88 -39.62 -8.01
CA ARG A 170 -3.65 -40.66 -8.68
C ARG A 170 -5.12 -40.24 -8.55
N ASP A 171 -5.61 -39.41 -9.45
CA ASP A 171 -6.93 -39.63 -10.03
C ASP A 171 -7.18 -38.79 -11.30
N SER A 172 -7.54 -39.52 -12.36
CA SER A 172 -8.44 -39.12 -13.43
C SER A 172 -8.07 -37.95 -14.36
N GLY A 173 -7.55 -38.34 -15.52
CA GLY A 173 -7.43 -37.47 -16.68
C GLY A 173 -8.78 -37.05 -17.26
N SER A 174 -8.77 -35.88 -17.89
CA SER A 174 -9.66 -35.49 -18.98
C SER A 174 -8.94 -34.41 -19.77
N GLY A 175 -8.61 -34.73 -21.03
CA GLY A 175 -8.00 -33.78 -21.95
C GLY A 175 -9.02 -32.72 -22.43
N PRO A 176 -8.56 -31.55 -22.87
CA PRO A 176 -9.45 -30.53 -23.41
C PRO A 176 -9.67 -30.76 -24.91
N ASP A 177 -10.84 -31.31 -25.27
CA ASP A 177 -11.40 -31.08 -26.59
C ASP A 177 -12.18 -29.76 -26.61
N SER A 178 -12.02 -29.05 -27.72
CA SER A 178 -12.65 -27.77 -28.01
C SER A 178 -14.17 -27.87 -28.04
N SER A 179 -14.84 -26.84 -27.50
CA SER A 179 -15.92 -26.05 -28.14
C SER A 179 -17.12 -25.78 -27.23
N THR A 180 -17.51 -24.50 -27.23
CA THR A 180 -18.90 -23.98 -27.23
C THR A 180 -19.86 -24.17 -26.05
N ARG A 181 -20.47 -23.03 -25.70
CA ARG A 181 -21.86 -22.78 -25.23
C ARG A 181 -22.18 -22.91 -23.73
N THR A 182 -22.56 -21.75 -23.19
CA THR A 182 -23.85 -21.39 -22.55
C THR A 182 -24.63 -22.45 -21.79
N GLU A 183 -25.16 -22.00 -20.64
CA GLU A 183 -26.40 -22.38 -19.92
C GLU A 183 -26.20 -22.93 -18.50
N THR A 184 -26.61 -22.08 -17.56
CA THR A 184 -27.40 -22.33 -16.34
C THR A 184 -27.73 -23.76 -15.95
N GLY A 185 -27.63 -24.05 -14.64
CA GLY A 185 -28.58 -24.94 -13.98
C GLY A 185 -27.98 -25.92 -12.98
N THR A 186 -28.14 -25.59 -11.70
CA THR A 186 -28.66 -26.46 -10.63
C THR A 186 -28.33 -27.96 -10.67
N THR A 187 -27.64 -28.45 -9.63
CA THR A 187 -28.13 -29.45 -8.67
C THR A 187 -26.95 -29.99 -7.86
N ASN A 188 -27.06 -29.98 -6.53
CA ASN A 188 -26.42 -31.01 -5.71
C ASN A 188 -27.24 -31.19 -4.43
N ALA A 189 -28.12 -32.18 -4.51
CA ALA A 189 -28.52 -33.04 -3.41
C ALA A 189 -27.50 -34.22 -3.43
N SER A 190 -27.11 -34.91 -2.37
CA SER A 190 -27.71 -35.17 -1.07
C SER A 190 -26.65 -35.80 -0.13
N ASP A 191 -27.02 -35.91 1.15
CA ASP A 191 -26.72 -37.03 2.07
C ASP A 191 -25.33 -37.07 2.75
N VAL A 192 -25.15 -37.29 4.07
CA VAL A 192 -26.03 -37.78 5.14
C VAL A 192 -25.38 -37.62 6.53
N SER A 193 -26.21 -37.35 7.55
CA SER A 193 -26.18 -37.91 8.94
C SER A 193 -25.04 -37.52 9.91
N SER A 194 -25.21 -37.18 11.19
CA SER A 194 -26.33 -37.10 12.15
C SER A 194 -25.88 -36.17 13.29
N SER A 195 -26.76 -35.46 14.00
CA SER A 195 -27.15 -35.82 15.38
C SER A 195 -28.30 -34.93 15.85
N ARG A 196 -29.33 -35.58 16.40
CA ARG A 196 -30.55 -35.02 16.96
C ARG A 196 -30.30 -34.41 18.34
N SER A 197 -31.00 -33.34 18.67
CA SER A 197 -31.36 -33.00 20.05
C SER A 197 -32.72 -32.31 20.04
N ASP A 198 -33.74 -33.10 20.37
CA ASP A 198 -35.05 -32.71 20.87
C ASP A 198 -34.92 -31.73 22.04
N SER A 199 -35.76 -30.69 22.08
CA SER A 199 -36.48 -30.21 23.28
C SER A 199 -37.42 -29.05 22.93
N SER A 200 -38.73 -29.34 22.99
CA SER A 200 -39.87 -28.51 23.48
C SER A 200 -39.99 -27.07 22.97
N ASP A 201 -40.96 -26.72 22.11
CA ASP A 201 -42.42 -26.70 22.32
C ASP A 201 -42.84 -26.01 23.63
N ASP A 202 -43.12 -24.71 23.52
CA ASP A 202 -44.12 -24.02 24.33
C ASP A 202 -44.75 -22.93 23.46
N GLY A 203 -46.00 -23.17 23.10
CA GLY A 203 -46.78 -22.35 22.19
C GLY A 203 -47.06 -20.95 22.70
N ILE A 204 -47.09 -20.01 21.76
CA ILE A 204 -47.84 -18.77 21.90
C ILE A 204 -48.81 -18.64 20.72
N ASP A 205 -50.02 -19.15 20.96
CA ASP A 205 -51.21 -18.80 20.19
C ASP A 205 -51.54 -17.33 20.52
N GLY A 206 -51.14 -16.44 19.61
CA GLY A 206 -51.26 -14.98 19.74
C GLY A 206 -51.95 -14.40 18.53
N THR A 207 -53.26 -14.59 18.52
CA THR A 207 -54.26 -14.13 17.57
C THR A 207 -54.08 -12.65 17.15
N GLY A 208 -54.01 -12.41 15.84
CA GLY A 208 -54.65 -11.25 15.20
C GLY A 208 -53.89 -9.93 15.15
N SER A 209 -53.16 -9.69 14.06
CA SER A 209 -53.11 -8.42 13.32
C SER A 209 -52.27 -8.63 12.07
N SER A 210 -52.92 -8.80 10.93
CA SER A 210 -53.12 -7.73 9.97
C SER A 210 -51.83 -7.43 9.19
N LEU A 211 -51.71 -8.11 8.05
CA LEU A 211 -51.03 -7.68 6.82
C LEU A 211 -50.29 -6.33 6.93
N THR A 212 -49.02 -6.38 7.26
CA THR A 212 -48.05 -5.38 6.81
C THR A 212 -46.90 -6.15 6.16
N ASP A 213 -47.01 -6.31 4.85
CA ASP A 213 -45.97 -6.72 3.89
C ASP A 213 -44.85 -5.65 3.83
N ASP A 214 -44.22 -5.36 4.98
CA ASP A 214 -43.21 -4.30 5.16
C ASP A 214 -42.09 -4.74 6.12
N CYS A 215 -41.46 -5.91 5.89
CA CYS A 215 -40.45 -6.44 6.83
C CYS A 215 -39.13 -6.95 6.20
N ASP A 216 -38.80 -6.56 4.96
CA ASP A 216 -37.47 -6.83 4.38
C ASP A 216 -36.58 -5.58 4.19
N SER A 217 -37.09 -4.36 4.40
CA SER A 217 -36.31 -3.12 4.16
C SER A 217 -35.27 -2.79 5.24
N ASP A 218 -35.33 -3.40 6.42
CA ASP A 218 -34.40 -3.08 7.53
C ASP A 218 -33.15 -3.97 7.53
N ARG A 219 -33.17 -5.15 6.90
CA ARG A 219 -31.99 -6.02 6.80
C ARG A 219 -30.92 -5.44 5.87
N ASP A 220 -31.34 -4.70 4.84
CA ASP A 220 -30.40 -4.08 3.90
C ASP A 220 -29.74 -2.82 4.48
N ARG A 221 -30.44 -2.07 5.35
CA ARG A 221 -29.86 -0.90 6.04
C ARG A 221 -28.75 -1.27 7.02
N ASP A 222 -28.81 -2.44 7.65
CA ASP A 222 -27.78 -2.89 8.59
C ASP A 222 -26.53 -3.46 7.91
N ARG A 223 -26.67 -4.05 6.71
CA ARG A 223 -25.50 -4.43 5.89
C ARG A 223 -24.71 -3.22 5.41
N ASP A 224 -25.39 -2.14 5.07
CA ASP A 224 -24.73 -0.91 4.62
C ASP A 224 -24.05 -0.16 5.78
N ARG A 225 -24.65 -0.20 6.99
CA ARG A 225 -24.05 0.38 8.21
C ARG A 225 -22.79 -0.32 8.68
N THR A 226 -22.64 -1.62 8.41
CA THR A 226 -21.42 -2.37 8.77
C THR A 226 -20.32 -2.19 7.72
N ARG A 227 -20.68 -1.98 6.44
CA ARG A 227 -19.73 -1.61 5.38
C ARG A 227 -19.12 -0.23 5.53
N ASN A 228 -19.66 0.69 6.32
CA ASN A 228 -19.13 2.05 6.42
C ASN A 228 -18.36 2.36 7.72
N ARG A 229 -17.86 1.34 8.43
CA ARG A 229 -17.04 1.54 9.65
C ARG A 229 -15.55 1.55 9.36
N CYS A 230 -14.82 2.48 9.97
CA CYS A 230 -13.36 2.49 9.96
C CYS A 230 -12.82 1.25 10.68
N THR A 231 -11.83 0.55 10.14
CA THR A 231 -11.25 -0.64 10.81
C THR A 231 -10.46 -0.29 12.06
N GLN A 232 -9.94 0.94 12.14
CA GLN A 232 -9.14 1.41 13.29
C GLN A 232 -10.02 2.00 14.40
N CYS A 233 -10.71 3.12 14.15
CA CYS A 233 -11.51 3.77 15.19
C CYS A 233 -12.90 3.14 15.39
N ARG A 234 -13.37 2.27 14.48
CA ARG A 234 -14.70 1.64 14.48
C ARG A 234 -15.89 2.59 14.30
N ASP A 235 -15.63 3.87 14.10
CA ASP A 235 -16.68 4.86 13.84
C ASP A 235 -17.28 4.68 12.45
N ALA A 236 -18.59 4.97 12.35
CA ALA A 236 -19.28 5.07 11.08
C ALA A 236 -18.84 6.33 10.34
N VAL A 237 -18.53 6.20 9.07
CA VAL A 237 -18.05 7.29 8.23
C VAL A 237 -19.10 7.60 7.16
N ALA A 238 -19.46 8.87 6.99
CA ALA A 238 -20.39 9.31 5.95
C ALA A 238 -19.76 9.38 4.55
N VAL A 239 -18.44 9.23 4.46
CA VAL A 239 -17.63 9.35 3.23
C VAL A 239 -17.00 8.00 2.93
N GLU A 240 -16.74 7.72 1.65
CA GLU A 240 -16.01 6.53 1.21
C GLU A 240 -14.68 6.38 1.97
N ARG A 241 -14.47 5.18 2.50
CA ARG A 241 -13.26 4.81 3.24
C ARG A 241 -12.08 4.66 2.28
N TYR A 242 -10.88 4.92 2.76
CA TYR A 242 -9.66 4.62 2.03
C TYR A 242 -9.30 3.15 2.23
N ARG A 243 -9.15 2.42 1.13
CA ARG A 243 -8.48 1.11 1.15
C ARG A 243 -6.97 1.39 1.17
N VAL A 244 -6.30 1.00 2.24
CA VAL A 244 -4.86 1.21 2.42
C VAL A 244 -4.17 -0.12 2.59
N THR A 245 -2.93 -0.22 2.12
CA THR A 245 -2.03 -1.33 2.44
C THR A 245 -0.98 -0.81 3.39
N THR A 246 -0.88 -1.44 4.56
CA THR A 246 0.13 -1.15 5.57
C THR A 246 1.47 -1.77 5.19
N ILE A 247 2.58 -1.32 5.79
CA ILE A 247 3.94 -1.89 5.58
C ILE A 247 3.99 -3.39 5.90
N ASP A 248 3.09 -3.89 6.76
CA ASP A 248 2.95 -5.31 7.06
C ASP A 248 2.24 -6.11 5.94
N GLY A 249 1.88 -5.47 4.82
CA GLY A 249 1.14 -6.06 3.70
C GLY A 249 -0.36 -6.28 3.98
N ARG A 250 -0.88 -5.80 5.12
CA ARG A 250 -2.30 -5.94 5.47
C ARG A 250 -3.12 -4.82 4.84
N THR A 251 -4.23 -5.20 4.18
CA THR A 251 -5.21 -4.26 3.65
C THR A 251 -6.22 -3.85 4.72
N GLU A 252 -6.35 -2.55 4.95
CA GLU A 252 -7.26 -1.97 5.93
C GLU A 252 -8.17 -0.90 5.30
N TRP A 253 -9.31 -0.60 5.94
CA TRP A 253 -10.27 0.40 5.46
C TRP A 253 -10.37 1.55 6.46
N LEU A 254 -9.71 2.66 6.14
CA LEU A 254 -9.56 3.80 7.06
C LEU A 254 -10.50 4.96 6.71
N CYS A 255 -10.99 5.66 7.74
CA CYS A 255 -11.60 6.98 7.55
C CYS A 255 -10.51 8.01 7.17
N PRO A 256 -10.87 9.19 6.62
CA PRO A 256 -9.88 10.21 6.27
C PRO A 256 -8.93 10.56 7.43
N ALA A 257 -9.45 10.74 8.65
CA ALA A 257 -8.64 11.07 9.81
C ALA A 257 -7.61 9.97 10.14
N CYS A 258 -8.04 8.70 10.25
CA CYS A 258 -7.12 7.59 10.52
C CYS A 258 -6.12 7.36 9.37
N LYS A 259 -6.53 7.65 8.13
CA LYS A 259 -5.65 7.54 6.96
C LYS A 259 -4.55 8.59 7.01
N ASP A 260 -4.88 9.84 7.32
CA ASP A 260 -3.90 10.93 7.43
C ASP A 260 -2.93 10.67 8.61
N GLU A 261 -3.44 10.18 9.75
CA GLU A 261 -2.60 9.77 10.89
C GLU A 261 -1.67 8.60 10.54
N ALA A 262 -2.16 7.58 9.83
CA ALA A 262 -1.33 6.45 9.42
C ALA A 262 -0.25 6.85 8.40
N GLU A 263 -0.55 7.81 7.51
CA GLU A 263 0.40 8.38 6.57
C GLU A 263 1.49 9.19 7.29
N GLU A 264 1.12 10.05 8.25
CA GLU A 264 2.06 10.84 9.06
C GLU A 264 3.01 9.94 9.86
N ASN A 265 2.50 8.82 10.38
CA ASN A 265 3.30 7.83 11.09
C ASN A 265 4.13 6.93 10.17
N GLY A 266 3.99 7.07 8.84
CA GLY A 266 4.70 6.24 7.86
C GLY A 266 4.36 4.75 7.98
N ILE A 267 3.11 4.41 8.32
CA ILE A 267 2.64 3.01 8.47
C ILE A 267 2.09 2.47 7.14
N LEU A 268 1.80 3.36 6.20
CA LEU A 268 1.19 3.01 4.91
C LEU A 268 2.25 2.73 3.86
N GLU A 269 2.12 1.58 3.19
CA GLU A 269 2.87 1.25 1.97
C GLU A 269 2.21 1.89 0.74
N SER A 270 0.89 1.79 0.64
CA SER A 270 0.12 2.37 -0.47
C SER A 270 -1.31 2.73 -0.06
N VAL A 271 -1.87 3.73 -0.74
CA VAL A 271 -3.25 4.19 -0.56
C VAL A 271 -3.98 4.07 -1.89
N ALA A 272 -5.02 3.24 -1.92
CA ALA A 272 -5.85 3.13 -3.12
C ALA A 272 -6.65 4.42 -3.34
N MET A 273 -6.86 4.76 -4.61
CA MET A 273 -7.68 5.90 -4.99
C MET A 273 -9.14 5.68 -4.56
N ARG A 274 -9.85 6.76 -4.19
CA ARG A 274 -11.30 6.71 -3.95
C ARG A 274 -12.07 6.60 -5.26
N THR A 275 -13.24 5.95 -5.27
CA THR A 275 -14.09 5.89 -6.48
C THR A 275 -14.48 7.27 -6.97
N THR A 276 -14.91 8.17 -6.08
CA THR A 276 -15.27 9.55 -6.45
C THR A 276 -14.10 10.26 -7.14
N ARG A 277 -12.88 10.11 -6.60
CA ARG A 277 -11.68 10.70 -7.19
C ARG A 277 -11.32 10.07 -8.54
N ALA A 278 -11.51 8.76 -8.67
CA ALA A 278 -11.29 8.06 -9.93
C ALA A 278 -12.27 8.53 -11.02
N ARG A 279 -13.55 8.74 -10.67
CA ARG A 279 -14.56 9.32 -11.58
C ARG A 279 -14.18 10.73 -12.02
N GLU A 280 -13.69 11.57 -11.11
CA GLU A 280 -13.17 12.91 -11.44
C GLU A 280 -11.97 12.86 -12.41
N VAL A 281 -11.04 11.93 -12.21
CA VAL A 281 -9.85 11.77 -13.07
C VAL A 281 -10.24 11.35 -14.48
N LEU A 282 -11.19 10.42 -14.62
CA LEU A 282 -11.69 10.00 -15.93
C LEU A 282 -12.67 11.01 -16.55
N GLY A 283 -13.33 11.82 -15.74
CA GLY A 283 -14.37 12.76 -16.16
C GLY A 283 -15.71 12.09 -16.45
N VAL A 284 -16.05 11.05 -15.67
CA VAL A 284 -17.30 10.29 -15.81
C VAL A 284 -18.27 10.62 -14.67
N GLY A 285 -19.58 10.49 -14.92
CA GLY A 285 -20.62 10.69 -13.91
C GLY A 285 -20.66 9.56 -12.88
N ASP A 286 -21.39 9.76 -11.77
CA ASP A 286 -21.53 8.77 -10.67
C ASP A 286 -22.29 7.50 -11.08
N ASP A 287 -23.10 7.59 -12.13
CA ASP A 287 -23.91 6.51 -12.73
C ASP A 287 -23.31 5.96 -14.03
N ALA A 288 -22.07 6.34 -14.35
CA ALA A 288 -21.40 5.88 -15.56
C ALA A 288 -21.21 4.36 -15.54
N THR A 289 -21.59 3.72 -16.64
CA THR A 289 -21.45 2.28 -16.89
C THR A 289 -19.99 1.89 -17.14
N LEU A 290 -19.68 0.60 -16.99
CA LEU A 290 -18.34 0.06 -17.28
C LEU A 290 -17.85 0.38 -18.71
N GLU A 291 -18.77 0.39 -19.69
CA GLU A 291 -18.45 0.75 -21.07
C GLU A 291 -18.03 2.22 -21.20
N GLU A 292 -18.75 3.13 -20.55
CA GLU A 292 -18.43 4.57 -20.52
C GLU A 292 -17.11 4.83 -19.80
N ILE A 293 -16.87 4.13 -18.69
CA ILE A 293 -15.60 4.17 -17.95
C ILE A 293 -14.44 3.75 -18.85
N HIS A 294 -14.60 2.67 -19.62
CA HIS A 294 -13.57 2.16 -20.52
C HIS A 294 -13.30 3.10 -21.71
N GLU A 295 -14.34 3.73 -22.27
CA GLU A 295 -14.15 4.72 -23.34
C GLU A 295 -13.45 5.99 -22.82
N ALA A 296 -13.87 6.50 -21.65
CA ALA A 296 -13.22 7.63 -21.00
C ALA A 296 -11.73 7.34 -20.71
N TYR A 297 -11.42 6.14 -20.22
CA TYR A 297 -10.04 5.68 -20.02
C TYR A 297 -9.22 5.74 -21.31
N ARG A 298 -9.73 5.22 -22.43
CA ARG A 298 -9.03 5.26 -23.73
C ARG A 298 -8.75 6.68 -24.19
N VAL A 299 -9.70 7.60 -24.00
CA VAL A 299 -9.53 9.03 -24.34
C VAL A 299 -8.45 9.67 -23.45
N GLN A 300 -8.49 9.42 -22.15
CA GLN A 300 -7.55 10.00 -21.19
C GLN A 300 -6.14 9.43 -21.34
N VAL A 301 -5.99 8.13 -21.57
CA VAL A 301 -4.70 7.50 -21.88
C VAL A 301 -4.08 8.13 -23.12
N LYS A 302 -4.83 8.29 -24.21
CA LYS A 302 -4.34 8.97 -25.42
C LYS A 302 -3.90 10.39 -25.11
N ARG A 303 -4.44 11.08 -24.10
CA ARG A 303 -4.03 12.44 -23.71
C ARG A 303 -2.80 12.44 -22.80
N ALA A 304 -2.74 11.51 -21.85
CA ALA A 304 -1.73 11.43 -20.80
C ALA A 304 -0.45 10.65 -21.21
N HIS A 305 -0.50 9.91 -22.32
CA HIS A 305 0.60 9.05 -22.77
C HIS A 305 1.95 9.80 -22.90
N PRO A 306 3.06 9.25 -22.36
CA PRO A 306 4.36 9.92 -22.36
C PRO A 306 4.92 10.21 -23.75
N ASP A 307 4.51 9.48 -24.79
CA ASP A 307 4.90 9.75 -26.18
C ASP A 307 4.35 11.08 -26.72
N ARG A 308 3.38 11.69 -26.05
CA ARG A 308 2.87 13.01 -26.41
C ARG A 308 3.63 14.08 -25.63
N ARG A 309 3.88 15.21 -26.29
CA ARG A 309 4.60 16.36 -25.71
C ARG A 309 3.99 16.91 -24.41
N SER A 310 2.69 16.69 -24.19
CA SER A 310 1.96 17.08 -22.98
C SER A 310 1.75 15.94 -21.98
N GLY A 311 2.13 14.71 -22.34
CA GLY A 311 1.94 13.54 -21.50
C GLY A 311 3.10 13.36 -20.53
N SER A 312 2.83 12.67 -19.43
CA SER A 312 3.83 12.30 -18.44
C SER A 312 3.52 10.93 -17.89
N ARG A 313 4.55 10.21 -17.44
CA ARG A 313 4.38 8.88 -16.85
C ARG A 313 3.47 8.90 -15.62
N SER A 314 3.54 9.96 -14.79
CA SER A 314 2.69 10.12 -13.62
C SER A 314 1.22 10.38 -14.00
N ALA A 315 0.96 11.19 -15.02
CA ALA A 315 -0.40 11.40 -15.51
C ALA A 315 -1.01 10.12 -16.09
N PHE A 316 -0.21 9.34 -16.82
CA PHE A 316 -0.63 8.03 -17.33
C PHE A 316 -0.96 7.08 -16.18
N GLN A 317 -0.07 6.95 -15.18
CA GLN A 317 -0.31 6.10 -14.01
C GLN A 317 -1.58 6.51 -13.27
N LEU A 318 -1.80 7.81 -13.03
CA LEU A 318 -3.00 8.30 -12.36
C LEU A 318 -4.31 7.89 -13.08
N VAL A 319 -4.30 7.91 -14.42
CA VAL A 319 -5.45 7.49 -15.24
C VAL A 319 -5.65 5.98 -15.18
N THR A 320 -4.58 5.19 -15.19
CA THR A 320 -4.63 3.74 -15.03
C THR A 320 -5.16 3.34 -13.65
N ASP A 321 -4.62 3.93 -12.58
CA ASP A 321 -5.07 3.66 -11.21
C ASP A 321 -6.55 4.01 -11.02
N ALA A 322 -7.02 5.10 -11.64
CA ALA A 322 -8.42 5.50 -11.62
C ALA A 322 -9.32 4.46 -12.33
N TYR A 323 -8.90 3.96 -13.50
CA TYR A 323 -9.66 2.94 -14.24
C TYR A 323 -9.73 1.62 -13.48
N GLU A 324 -8.61 1.13 -12.96
CA GLU A 324 -8.57 -0.11 -12.17
C GLU A 324 -9.47 0.00 -10.93
N ARG A 325 -9.42 1.13 -10.24
CA ARG A 325 -10.28 1.39 -9.07
C ARG A 325 -11.76 1.31 -9.38
N LEU A 326 -12.19 1.87 -10.51
CA LEU A 326 -13.60 1.84 -10.91
C LEU A 326 -14.04 0.46 -11.38
N ARG A 327 -13.17 -0.27 -12.09
CA ARG A 327 -13.45 -1.66 -12.47
C ARG A 327 -13.68 -2.53 -11.24
N GLU A 328 -12.80 -2.46 -10.25
CA GLU A 328 -12.97 -3.20 -8.99
C GLU A 328 -14.26 -2.83 -8.25
N ALA A 329 -14.66 -1.55 -8.28
CA ALA A 329 -15.90 -1.11 -7.64
C ALA A 329 -17.15 -1.71 -8.30
N GLU A 330 -17.17 -1.83 -9.63
CA GLU A 330 -18.28 -2.44 -10.37
C GLU A 330 -18.33 -3.96 -10.19
N ASP A 331 -17.18 -4.62 -9.99
CA ASP A 331 -17.10 -6.06 -9.69
C ASP A 331 -17.61 -6.38 -8.27
N ASP A 332 -17.51 -5.43 -7.33
CA ASP A 332 -17.93 -5.55 -5.93
C ASP A 332 -19.40 -5.13 -5.66
N ALA A 333 -20.06 -4.49 -6.63
CA ALA A 333 -21.42 -3.92 -6.52
C ALA A 333 -22.53 -4.95 -6.74
#